data_AF-A0A812TMA7-F1
#
_entry.id   AF-A0A812TMA7-F1
#
_cell.length_a   1.000
_cell.length_b   1.000
_cell.length_c   1.000
_cell.angle_alpha   90.00
_cell.angle_beta   90.00
_cell.angle_gamma   90.00
#
_symmetry.space_group_name_H-M   'P 1'
#
loop_
_entity.id
_entity.type
_entity.pdbx_description
1 polymer ?
#
loop_
_entity_poly.entity_id
_entity_poly.type
_entity_poly.pdbx_seq_one_letter_code
_entity_poly.pdbx_strand_id
1 'polypeptide(L)'
;MGMLSNAGGPGLCDLHFRLNRHGAALAYAWAKAEVEELGPGSRQLLGSHFTFDPAQGDVFGALTLGATLVALPRSTVLGALQDALSSHSV
;
A
#
# COMPACT_ATOMS: atom_id res chain seq x y z
N MET A 1 -15.66 0.92 37.48
CA MET A 1 -16.58 0.49 36.41
C MET A 1 -17.42 1.69 36.04
N GLY A 2 -16.91 2.54 35.14
CA GLY A 2 -17.49 3.84 34.79
C GLY A 2 -17.89 3.84 33.32
N MET A 3 -19.19 3.90 33.09
CA MET A 3 -19.83 3.84 31.77
C MET A 3 -20.09 5.27 31.27
N LEU A 4 -19.64 5.52 30.03
CA LEU A 4 -20.11 6.51 29.06
C LEU A 4 -20.38 7.95 29.56
N SER A 5 -19.39 8.83 29.35
CA SER A 5 -19.63 10.28 29.26
C SER A 5 -19.55 10.73 27.81
N ASN A 6 -20.69 11.24 27.35
CA ASN A 6 -20.95 11.97 26.12
C ASN A 6 -19.96 13.15 25.97
N ALA A 7 -19.10 13.10 24.97
CA ALA A 7 -18.33 14.25 24.50
C ALA A 7 -18.67 14.53 23.04
N GLY A 8 -19.78 15.24 22.83
CA GLY A 8 -19.95 16.02 21.62
C GLY A 8 -18.94 17.18 21.64
N GLY A 9 -17.93 17.12 20.78
CA GLY A 9 -17.04 18.23 20.45
C GLY A 9 -16.96 18.38 18.92
N PRO A 10 -16.89 19.60 18.38
CA PRO A 10 -16.95 19.85 16.94
C PRO A 10 -15.64 19.38 16.30
N GLY A 11 -15.71 18.35 15.46
CA GLY A 11 -14.50 17.82 14.81
C GLY A 11 -14.73 16.75 13.74
N LEU A 12 -15.99 16.45 13.39
CA LEU A 12 -16.32 15.56 12.27
C LEU A 12 -15.88 16.12 10.89
N CYS A 13 -15.34 17.35 10.88
CA CYS A 13 -14.70 18.00 9.74
C CYS A 13 -13.22 18.33 9.98
N ASP A 14 -12.53 17.65 10.92
CA ASP A 14 -11.07 17.66 10.95
C ASP A 14 -10.56 16.64 9.91
N LEU A 15 -10.71 16.99 8.64
CA LEU A 15 -9.72 16.59 7.62
C LEU A 15 -8.41 17.33 7.93
N HIS A 16 -7.92 17.18 9.16
CA HIS A 16 -6.58 17.55 9.54
C HIS A 16 -5.71 16.68 8.66
N PHE A 17 -5.00 17.30 7.73
CA PHE A 17 -4.00 16.68 6.87
C PHE A 17 -2.88 16.16 7.79
N ARG A 18 -3.16 15.10 8.55
CA ARG A 18 -2.20 14.45 9.42
C ARG A 18 -1.26 13.78 8.46
N LEU A 19 -0.09 14.40 8.30
CA LEU A 19 1.06 13.88 7.58
C LEU A 19 1.17 12.36 7.74
N ASN A 20 1.63 11.70 6.70
CA ASN A 20 1.89 10.27 6.75
C ASN A 20 2.93 9.97 7.84
N ARG A 21 2.47 9.43 8.97
CA ARG A 21 3.33 9.02 10.08
C ARG A 21 3.82 7.59 9.86
N HIS A 22 4.98 7.26 10.41
CA HIS A 22 5.56 5.90 10.34
C HIS A 22 4.54 4.79 10.66
N GLY A 23 3.72 4.98 11.71
CA GLY A 23 2.68 4.00 12.07
C GLY A 23 1.59 3.83 11.01
N ALA A 24 1.23 4.90 10.29
CA ALA A 24 0.25 4.83 9.21
C ALA A 24 0.82 4.09 7.99
N ALA A 25 2.09 4.34 7.64
CA ALA A 25 2.77 3.62 6.56
C ALA A 25 2.88 2.11 6.84
N LEU A 26 3.17 1.72 8.09
CA LEU A 26 3.23 0.32 8.49
C LEU A 26 1.84 -0.34 8.52
N ALA A 27 0.83 0.35 9.05
CA ALA A 27 -0.54 -0.16 9.04
C ALA A 27 -1.04 -0.41 7.60
N TYR A 28 -0.73 0.50 6.68
CA TYR A 28 -1.04 0.32 5.26
C TYR A 28 -0.29 -0.87 4.65
N ALA A 29 1.01 -1.01 4.92
CA ALA A 29 1.81 -2.12 4.43
C ALA A 29 1.28 -3.48 4.89
N TRP A 30 0.85 -3.61 6.16
CA TRP A 30 0.25 -4.85 6.67
C TRP A 30 -1.14 -5.12 6.07
N ALA A 31 -2.00 -4.11 5.98
CA ALA A 31 -3.32 -4.29 5.39
C ALA A 31 -3.21 -4.70 3.91
N LYS A 32 -2.29 -4.09 3.16
CA LYS A 32 -2.00 -4.47 1.76
C LYS A 32 -1.49 -5.90 1.67
N ALA A 33 -0.57 -6.29 2.54
CA ALA A 33 -0.01 -7.63 2.54
C ALA A 33 -1.03 -8.73 2.88
N GLU A 34 -2.02 -8.44 3.72
CA GLU A 34 -3.11 -9.36 4.00
C GLU A 34 -3.94 -9.63 2.74
N VAL A 35 -4.19 -8.59 1.94
CA VAL A 35 -4.95 -8.68 0.68
C VAL A 35 -4.14 -9.33 -0.44
N GLU A 36 -2.84 -9.03 -0.52
CA GLU A 36 -1.93 -9.54 -1.56
C GLU A 36 -1.25 -10.86 -1.17
N GLU A 37 -1.56 -11.41 0.01
CA GLU A 37 -0.94 -12.61 0.59
C GLU A 37 0.61 -12.54 0.58
N LEU A 38 1.13 -11.36 0.93
CA LEU A 38 2.56 -11.08 0.89
C LEU A 38 3.28 -11.65 2.12
N GLY A 39 4.35 -12.42 1.90
CA GLY A 39 5.16 -12.99 2.97
C GLY A 39 6.52 -13.51 2.48
N PRO A 40 7.21 -14.30 3.30
CA PRO A 40 8.50 -14.87 2.93
C PRO A 40 8.41 -15.71 1.65
N GLY A 41 9.28 -15.43 0.69
CA GLY A 41 9.30 -16.09 -0.62
C GLY A 41 8.47 -15.39 -1.71
N SER A 42 7.59 -14.47 -1.33
CA SER A 42 6.86 -13.64 -2.30
C SER A 42 7.79 -12.62 -2.99
N ARG A 43 7.39 -12.16 -4.18
CA ARG A 43 8.09 -11.14 -4.96
C ARG A 43 7.14 -9.97 -5.21
N GLN A 44 7.40 -8.83 -4.55
CA GLN A 44 6.60 -7.62 -4.71
C GLN A 44 7.19 -6.74 -5.79
N LEU A 45 6.42 -6.42 -6.82
CA LEU A 45 6.82 -5.42 -7.82
C LEU A 45 6.65 -4.01 -7.23
N LEU A 46 7.68 -3.17 -7.32
CA LEU A 46 7.52 -1.72 -7.19
C LEU A 46 6.86 -1.18 -8.47
N GLY A 47 5.54 -1.33 -8.57
CA GLY A 47 4.78 -0.99 -9.77
C GLY A 47 4.41 0.49 -9.82
N SER A 48 4.24 1.11 -8.67
CA SER A 48 3.88 2.52 -8.55
C SER A 48 5.11 3.41 -8.66
N HIS A 49 4.91 4.63 -9.18
CA HIS A 49 5.96 5.65 -9.12
C HIS A 49 6.26 5.98 -7.65
N PHE A 50 7.52 6.16 -7.28
CA PHE A 50 7.95 6.31 -5.89
C PHE A 50 7.32 7.52 -5.16
N THR A 51 6.86 8.53 -5.91
CA THR A 51 6.19 9.72 -5.37
C THR A 51 4.71 9.52 -5.08
N PHE A 52 4.13 8.40 -5.52
CA PHE A 52 2.74 8.05 -5.25
C PHE A 52 2.64 7.19 -3.99
N ASP A 53 1.51 7.29 -3.30
CA ASP A 53 1.24 6.61 -2.05
C ASP A 53 1.32 5.07 -2.10
N PRO A 54 0.97 4.34 -3.19
CA PRO A 54 0.98 2.88 -3.14
C PRO A 54 2.41 2.31 -3.16
N ALA A 55 3.39 3.11 -3.60
CA ALA A 55 4.81 2.74 -3.54
C ALA A 55 5.27 2.48 -2.10
N GLN A 56 4.64 3.12 -1.11
CA GLN A 56 4.93 2.83 0.29
C GLN A 56 4.52 1.41 0.67
N GLY A 57 3.37 0.96 0.20
CA GLY A 57 2.90 -0.40 0.41
C GLY A 57 3.80 -1.42 -0.30
N ASP A 58 4.23 -1.11 -1.52
CA ASP A 58 5.18 -1.97 -2.27
C ASP A 58 6.50 -2.12 -1.51
N VAL A 59 7.12 -1.00 -1.09
CA VAL A 59 8.42 -1.01 -0.44
C VAL A 59 8.35 -1.57 0.98
N PHE A 60 7.47 -1.03 1.83
CA PHE A 60 7.43 -1.43 3.23
C PHE A 60 6.78 -2.79 3.41
N GLY A 61 5.79 -3.15 2.60
CA GLY A 61 5.23 -4.50 2.59
C GLY A 61 6.32 -5.52 2.32
N ALA A 62 7.12 -5.31 1.27
CA ALA A 62 8.19 -6.25 0.91
C ALA A 62 9.24 -6.39 2.01
N LEU A 63 9.78 -5.26 2.48
CA LEU A 63 10.92 -5.26 3.41
C LEU A 63 10.55 -5.70 4.83
N THR A 64 9.32 -5.44 5.29
CA THR A 64 8.91 -5.78 6.66
C THR A 64 8.39 -7.20 6.81
N LEU A 65 7.91 -7.82 5.72
CA LEU A 65 7.29 -9.15 5.74
C LEU A 65 8.19 -10.26 5.16
N GLY A 66 9.44 -9.92 4.81
CA GLY A 66 10.42 -10.87 4.32
C GLY A 66 10.24 -11.27 2.85
N ALA A 67 9.46 -10.51 2.09
CA ALA A 67 9.37 -10.69 0.64
C ALA A 67 10.55 -10.02 -0.08
N THR A 68 10.72 -10.35 -1.35
CA THR A 68 11.71 -9.70 -2.22
C THR A 68 11.07 -8.51 -2.93
N LEU A 69 11.58 -7.31 -2.71
CA LEU A 69 11.21 -6.14 -3.52
C LEU A 69 11.87 -6.23 -4.89
N VAL A 70 11.07 -6.12 -5.95
CA VAL A 70 11.50 -6.19 -7.35
C VAL A 70 11.26 -4.85 -8.01
N ALA A 71 12.34 -4.18 -8.41
CA ALA A 71 12.28 -2.98 -9.25
C ALA A 71 12.67 -3.34 -10.68
N LEU A 72 11.76 -3.08 -11.62
CA LEU A 72 11.97 -3.31 -13.05
C LEU A 72 11.96 -1.99 -13.82
N PRO A 73 12.59 -1.92 -15.00
CA PRO A 73 12.43 -0.79 -15.90
C PRO A 73 10.95 -0.55 -16.21
N ARG A 74 10.53 0.72 -16.21
CA ARG A 74 9.14 1.11 -16.50
C ARG A 74 8.65 0.57 -17.85
N SER A 75 9.52 0.55 -18.87
CA SER A 75 9.21 0.00 -20.19
C SER A 75 8.85 -1.48 -20.13
N THR A 76 9.55 -2.27 -19.32
CA THR A 76 9.27 -3.70 -19.13
C THR A 76 7.91 -3.92 -18.48
N VAL A 77 7.60 -3.18 -17.41
CA VAL A 77 6.32 -3.31 -16.70
C VAL A 77 5.14 -2.91 -17.61
N LEU A 78 5.27 -1.78 -18.29
CA LEU A 78 4.19 -1.28 -19.17
C LEU A 78 4.00 -2.16 -20.41
N GLY A 79 5.07 -2.71 -20.97
CA GLY A 79 4.99 -3.68 -22.07
C GLY A 79 4.21 -4.93 -21.66
N ALA A 80 4.58 -5.54 -20.52
CA ALA A 80 3.87 -6.72 -20.01
C ALA A 80 2.39 -6.44 -19.69
N LEU A 81 2.09 -5.25 -19.15
CA LEU A 81 0.71 -4.84 -18.91
C LEU A 81 -0.06 -4.67 -20.23
N GLN A 82 0.55 -4.07 -21.25
CA GLN A 82 -0.06 -3.93 -22.57
C GLN A 82 -0.39 -5.30 -23.17
N ASP A 83 0.55 -6.25 -23.11
CA ASP A 83 0.35 -7.63 -23.58
C ASP A 83 -0.80 -8.32 -22.83
N ALA A 84 -0.88 -8.13 -21.50
CA ALA A 84 -1.95 -8.66 -20.67
C ALA A 84 -3.33 -8.07 -21.05
N LEU A 85 -3.40 -6.76 -21.33
CA LEU A 85 -4.64 -6.09 -21.73
C LEU A 85 -5.08 -6.54 -23.14
N SER A 86 -4.15 -6.69 -24.07
CA SER A 86 -4.44 -7.17 -25.43
C SER A 86 -4.88 -8.64 -25.46
N SER A 87 -4.46 -9.45 -24.49
CA SER A 87 -4.89 -10.86 -24.39
C SER A 87 -6.25 -11.06 -23.71
N HIS A 88 -6.75 -10.04 -23.01
CA HIS A 88 -8.03 -10.07 -22.28
C HIS A 88 -9.07 -9.09 -22.84
N SER A 89 -8.84 -8.52 -24.03
CA SER A 89 -9.83 -7.69 -24.70
C SER A 89 -11.03 -8.55 -25.12
N VAL A 90 -12.15 -8.37 -24.40
CA VAL A 90 -13.49 -8.85 -24.73
C VAL A 90 -14.02 -8.16 -25.99
#